data_AF-A0A553I967-F1
#
_entry.id   AF-A0A553I967-F1
#
_cell.length_a   1.000
_cell.length_b   1.000
_cell.length_c   1.000
_cell.angle_alpha   90.00
_cell.angle_beta   90.00
_cell.angle_gamma   90.00
#
_symmetry.space_group_name_H-M   'P 1'
#
loop_
_entity.id
_entity.type
_entity.pdbx_description
1 polymer ?
#
loop_
_entity_poly.entity_id
_entity_poly.type
_entity_poly.pdbx_seq_one_letter_code
_entity_poly.pdbx_strand_id
1 'polypeptide(L)'
;MQPTEREPRAALILNRFTRTLTIMFATDAVSSILGVGPDQLQSKSLYECIAENCWGNAIKCLENAKANDSIAYLRFWSRDPRADDNSERDEDSLEDETSENDSDGDARLKDGQRPRAHRKLQARRGEPIPTRELEAVVSCTSDGLVMVLRKARPPIPSLHLPMHSANFENNLFTGPWNEHPIRASYPTNLLHTFNHIFYSNSYRHGSMSN
;
A
#
# COMPACT_ATOMS: atom_id res chain seq x y z
N MET A 1 -33.56 0.15 0.32
CA MET A 1 -32.22 0.07 -0.28
C MET A 1 -31.26 -0.39 0.80
N GLN A 2 -30.61 -1.54 0.64
CA GLN A 2 -29.54 -1.94 1.56
C GLN A 2 -28.33 -0.99 1.36
N PRO A 3 -27.62 -0.57 2.41
CA PRO A 3 -26.42 0.24 2.25
C PRO A 3 -25.39 -0.59 1.47
N THR A 4 -24.97 -0.10 0.31
CA THR A 4 -23.82 -0.67 -0.39
C THR A 4 -22.59 -0.42 0.47
N GLU A 5 -22.00 -1.49 1.02
CA GLU A 5 -20.78 -1.39 1.82
C GLU A 5 -19.66 -0.84 0.92
N ARG A 6 -19.22 0.39 1.20
CA ARG A 6 -18.19 1.07 0.39
C ARG A 6 -16.84 0.40 0.64
N GLU A 7 -16.06 0.22 -0.43
CA GLU A 7 -14.67 -0.24 -0.34
C GLU A 7 -13.88 0.68 0.62
N PRO A 8 -13.35 0.15 1.74
CA PRO A 8 -12.66 0.97 2.74
C PRO A 8 -11.37 1.55 2.15
N ARG A 9 -11.15 2.85 2.38
CA ARG A 9 -9.96 3.59 1.97
C ARG A 9 -9.38 4.34 3.15
N ALA A 10 -8.07 4.30 3.28
CA ALA A 10 -7.33 5.11 4.25
C ALA A 10 -6.47 6.13 3.52
N ALA A 11 -6.18 7.24 4.18
CA ALA A 11 -5.23 8.23 3.69
C ALA A 11 -4.06 8.39 4.66
N LEU A 12 -2.87 8.54 4.09
CA LEU A 12 -1.64 8.91 4.78
C LEU A 12 -1.12 10.22 4.21
N ILE A 13 -0.55 11.07 5.07
CA ILE A 13 0.28 12.20 4.65
C ILE A 13 1.71 11.86 5.01
N LEU A 14 2.60 11.92 4.01
CA LEU A 14 4.01 11.58 4.16
C LEU A 14 4.87 12.83 3.98
N ASN A 15 5.98 12.89 4.72
CA ASN A 15 6.97 13.93 4.57
C ASN A 15 7.80 13.72 3.28
N ARG A 16 7.47 14.47 2.23
CA ARG A 16 8.15 14.39 0.92
C ARG A 16 9.63 14.78 0.95
N PHE A 17 10.05 15.57 1.94
CA PHE A 17 11.42 16.10 2.04
C PHE A 17 12.40 15.09 2.66
N THR A 18 11.88 13.97 3.15
CA THR A 18 12.70 12.88 3.72
C THR A 18 12.87 11.75 2.71
N ARG A 19 13.98 11.01 2.83
CA ARG A 19 14.17 9.75 2.10
C ARG A 19 13.36 8.60 2.71
N THR A 20 13.04 8.69 3.99
CA THR A 20 12.25 7.70 4.75
C THR A 20 10.74 7.85 4.56
N LEU A 21 10.28 8.98 4.01
CA LEU A 21 8.87 9.29 3.81
C LEU A 21 8.06 9.12 5.08
N THR A 22 8.54 9.74 6.17
CA THR A 22 7.92 9.67 7.50
C THR A 22 6.43 9.96 7.44
N ILE A 23 5.62 9.08 8.04
CA ILE A 23 4.16 9.24 8.09
C ILE A 23 3.83 10.34 9.10
N MET A 24 3.33 11.47 8.61
CA MET A 24 2.97 12.62 9.43
C MET A 24 1.54 12.52 9.95
N PHE A 25 0.65 11.89 9.17
CA PHE A 25 -0.75 11.72 9.51
C PHE A 25 -1.30 10.44 8.89
N ALA A 26 -2.25 9.82 9.59
CA ALA A 26 -2.99 8.65 9.13
C ALA A 26 -4.45 8.74 9.56
N THR A 27 -5.38 8.38 8.67
CA THR A 27 -6.81 8.26 9.00
C THR A 27 -7.11 6.99 9.79
N ASP A 28 -8.13 6.99 10.65
CA ASP A 28 -8.56 5.80 11.43
C ASP A 28 -8.86 4.55 10.58
N ALA A 29 -9.24 4.72 9.31
CA ALA A 29 -9.51 3.63 8.38
C ALA A 29 -8.30 2.68 8.18
N VAL A 30 -7.07 3.11 8.49
CA VAL A 30 -5.88 2.25 8.46
C VAL A 30 -6.03 1.00 9.34
N SER A 31 -6.78 1.08 10.44
CA SER A 31 -6.99 -0.08 11.31
C SER A 31 -7.77 -1.19 10.63
N SER A 32 -8.73 -0.84 9.77
CA SER A 32 -9.46 -1.84 8.97
C SER A 32 -8.63 -2.45 7.84
N ILE A 33 -7.74 -1.65 7.23
CA ILE A 33 -6.98 -2.01 6.02
C ILE A 33 -5.68 -2.73 6.37
N LEU A 34 -4.90 -2.18 7.31
CA LEU A 34 -3.60 -2.69 7.74
C LEU A 34 -3.67 -3.52 9.02
N GLY A 35 -4.67 -3.30 9.89
CA GLY A 35 -4.71 -3.94 11.21
C GLY A 35 -3.91 -3.23 12.30
N VAL A 36 -3.33 -2.06 12.00
CA VAL A 36 -2.63 -1.19 12.98
C VAL A 36 -3.42 0.09 13.26
N GLY A 37 -3.24 0.64 14.46
CA GLY A 37 -3.77 1.96 14.80
C GLY A 37 -3.03 3.10 14.09
N PRO A 38 -3.67 4.26 13.84
CA PRO A 38 -3.00 5.42 13.26
C PRO A 38 -1.88 5.96 14.16
N ASP A 39 -2.01 5.81 15.48
CA ASP A 39 -1.00 6.13 16.50
C ASP A 39 0.29 5.30 16.32
N GLN A 40 0.17 4.05 15.87
CA GLN A 40 1.31 3.15 15.65
C GLN A 40 2.03 3.41 14.33
N LEU A 41 1.38 4.13 13.39
CA LEU A 41 1.94 4.48 12.09
C LEU A 41 2.61 5.86 12.10
N GLN A 42 2.07 6.81 12.86
CA GLN A 42 2.61 8.17 12.91
C GLN A 42 4.07 8.16 13.34
N SER A 43 4.85 9.04 12.72
CA SER A 43 6.30 9.20 12.92
C SER A 43 7.18 8.02 12.46
N LYS A 44 6.61 6.89 12.04
CA LYS A 44 7.37 5.79 11.43
C LYS A 44 7.68 6.07 9.96
N SER A 45 8.71 5.41 9.44
CA SER A 45 9.01 5.39 8.01
C SER A 45 7.92 4.64 7.25
N LEU A 46 7.56 5.10 6.06
CA LEU A 46 6.66 4.32 5.18
C LEU A 46 7.24 2.92 4.91
N TYR A 47 8.56 2.81 4.78
CA TYR A 47 9.24 1.56 4.45
C TYR A 47 9.17 0.50 5.54
N GLU A 48 8.91 0.88 6.81
CA GLU A 48 8.62 -0.08 7.89
C GLU A 48 7.28 -0.78 7.68
N CYS A 49 6.36 -0.14 6.94
CA CYS A 49 5.02 -0.66 6.64
C CYS A 49 4.98 -1.46 5.32
N ILE A 50 6.07 -1.45 4.54
CA ILE A 50 6.19 -2.12 3.24
C ILE A 50 7.13 -3.32 3.41
N ALA A 51 6.72 -4.48 2.90
CA ALA A 51 7.59 -5.66 2.89
C ALA A 51 8.87 -5.40 2.08
N GLU A 52 10.00 -5.96 2.54
CA GLU A 52 11.33 -5.68 1.99
C GLU A 52 11.45 -6.00 0.50
N ASN A 53 10.80 -7.08 0.05
CA ASN A 53 10.75 -7.48 -1.35
C ASN A 53 10.11 -6.41 -2.27
N CYS A 54 9.32 -5.48 -1.71
CA CYS A 54 8.66 -4.41 -2.45
C CYS A 54 9.44 -3.07 -2.43
N TRP A 55 10.49 -2.94 -1.60
CA TRP A 55 11.21 -1.66 -1.40
C TRP A 55 11.77 -1.10 -2.69
N GLY A 56 12.41 -1.91 -3.53
CA GLY A 56 13.02 -1.44 -4.78
C GLY A 56 12.00 -0.79 -5.74
N ASN A 57 10.80 -1.38 -5.86
CA ASN A 57 9.72 -0.83 -6.67
C ASN A 57 9.11 0.42 -6.02
N ALA A 58 8.88 0.38 -4.71
CA ALA A 58 8.32 1.50 -3.96
C ALA A 58 9.22 2.75 -4.02
N ILE A 59 10.53 2.59 -3.78
CA ILE A 59 11.52 3.69 -3.84
C ILE A 59 11.51 4.32 -5.23
N LYS A 60 11.67 3.53 -6.29
CA LYS A 60 11.68 4.05 -7.67
C LYS A 60 10.40 4.80 -8.00
N CYS A 61 9.25 4.23 -7.64
CA CYS A 61 7.94 4.80 -7.90
C CYS A 61 7.75 6.16 -7.18
N LEU A 62 8.10 6.22 -5.89
CA LEU A 62 7.90 7.39 -5.04
C LEU A 62 8.92 8.51 -5.33
N GLU A 63 10.18 8.17 -5.58
CA GLU A 63 11.19 9.16 -5.99
C GLU A 63 10.87 9.75 -7.37
N ASN A 64 10.37 8.93 -8.31
CA ASN A 64 9.87 9.45 -9.58
C ASN A 64 8.68 10.40 -9.39
N ALA A 65 7.76 10.10 -8.48
CA ALA A 65 6.63 10.99 -8.17
C ALA A 65 7.11 12.32 -7.60
N LYS A 66 8.09 12.29 -6.69
CA LYS A 66 8.72 13.48 -6.09
C LYS A 66 9.45 14.34 -7.10
N ALA A 67 10.23 13.72 -7.99
CA ALA A 67 11.06 14.42 -8.97
C ALA A 67 10.24 15.13 -10.05
N ASN A 68 9.04 14.64 -10.32
CA ASN A 68 8.18 15.13 -11.41
C ASN A 68 6.88 15.80 -10.91
N ASP A 69 6.73 16.00 -9.60
CA ASP A 69 5.49 16.47 -8.95
C ASP A 69 4.24 15.75 -9.50
N SER A 70 4.30 14.42 -9.61
CA SER A 70 3.32 13.61 -10.32
C SER A 70 2.53 12.68 -9.41
N ILE A 71 1.51 12.03 -9.99
CA ILE A 71 0.74 10.97 -9.35
C ILE A 71 1.36 9.63 -9.70
N ALA A 72 1.48 8.76 -8.71
CA ALA A 72 1.99 7.41 -8.87
C ALA A 72 1.01 6.37 -8.34
N TYR A 73 1.04 5.20 -8.96
CA TYR A 73 0.31 4.02 -8.52
C TYR A 73 1.31 2.97 -8.01
N LEU A 74 1.06 2.44 -6.81
CA LEU A 74 1.91 1.45 -6.18
C LEU A 74 1.08 0.27 -5.69
N ARG A 75 1.56 -0.94 -5.93
CA ARG A 75 1.00 -2.18 -5.37
C ARG A 75 2.10 -2.91 -4.62
N PHE A 76 1.86 -3.28 -3.37
CA PHE A 76 2.89 -3.82 -2.48
C PHE A 76 2.28 -4.69 -1.38
N TRP A 77 3.13 -5.52 -0.77
CA TRP A 77 2.78 -6.28 0.42
C TRP A 77 3.08 -5.48 1.69
N SER A 78 2.16 -5.47 2.64
CA SER A 78 2.33 -4.77 3.92
C SER A 78 3.18 -5.57 4.91
N ARG A 79 3.91 -4.87 5.78
CA ARG A 79 4.65 -5.39 6.93
C ARG A 79 4.12 -4.74 8.21
N ASP A 80 4.15 -5.46 9.33
CA ASP A 80 3.84 -4.88 10.65
C ASP A 80 5.00 -3.96 11.09
N PRO A 81 4.78 -2.64 11.23
CA PRO A 81 5.83 -1.70 11.63
C PRO A 81 6.29 -1.88 13.08
N ARG A 82 5.60 -2.71 13.88
CA ARG A 82 5.97 -2.97 15.29
C ARG A 82 6.98 -4.10 15.46
N ALA A 83 7.27 -4.85 14.40
CA ALA A 83 8.11 -6.04 14.49
C ALA A 83 9.58 -5.71 14.83
N ASP A 84 10.08 -4.55 14.44
CA ASP A 84 11.50 -4.17 14.64
C ASP A 84 11.80 -3.69 16.08
N ASP A 85 10.81 -3.28 16.87
CA ASP A 85 11.01 -2.87 18.28
C ASP A 85 11.21 -4.07 19.24
N ASN A 86 11.04 -5.31 18.74
CA ASN A 86 11.04 -6.52 19.56
C ASN A 86 12.37 -7.29 19.52
N SER A 87 13.30 -6.94 18.63
CA SER A 87 14.60 -7.63 18.51
C SER A 87 15.65 -7.17 19.53
N GLU A 88 15.44 -6.07 20.25
CA GLU A 88 16.43 -5.49 21.17
C GLU A 88 16.25 -5.89 22.65
N ARG A 89 15.36 -6.85 22.98
CA ARG A 89 15.03 -7.18 24.39
C ARG A 89 15.32 -8.61 24.84
N ASP A 90 15.79 -9.48 23.94
CA ASP A 90 15.94 -10.92 24.22
C ASP A 90 17.41 -11.39 24.36
N GLU A 91 18.41 -10.50 24.33
CA GLU A 91 19.83 -10.87 24.44
C GLU A 91 20.40 -10.92 25.88
N ASP A 92 19.58 -10.68 26.91
CA ASP A 92 20.08 -10.51 28.29
C ASP A 92 19.66 -11.64 29.25
N SER A 93 19.39 -12.85 28.76
CA SER A 93 18.88 -13.93 29.64
C SER A 93 19.25 -15.35 29.22
N LEU A 94 20.52 -15.67 29.02
CA LEU A 94 21.02 -17.06 29.13
C LEU A 94 22.47 -17.07 29.63
N GLU A 95 22.70 -16.65 30.87
CA GLU A 95 23.87 -17.10 31.63
C GLU A 95 23.52 -18.43 32.31
N ASP A 96 24.30 -19.45 31.94
CA ASP A 96 24.79 -20.59 32.73
C ASP A 96 23.83 -21.29 33.70
N GLU A 97 23.54 -22.57 33.45
CA GLU A 97 23.83 -23.62 34.45
C GLU A 97 24.08 -24.95 33.73
N THR A 98 25.35 -25.34 33.73
CA THR A 98 25.83 -26.68 33.37
C THR A 98 25.24 -27.74 34.31
N SER A 99 24.73 -28.81 33.71
CA SER A 99 24.08 -29.93 34.40
C SER A 99 25.07 -31.02 34.82
N GLU A 100 25.18 -31.35 36.11
CA GLU A 100 25.76 -32.62 36.57
C GLU A 100 25.09 -33.20 37.86
N ASN A 101 24.32 -34.28 37.62
CA ASN A 101 24.16 -35.56 38.35
C ASN A 101 23.65 -35.74 39.83
N ASP A 102 22.62 -36.60 39.91
CA ASP A 102 22.13 -37.58 40.94
C ASP A 102 22.34 -37.42 42.46
N SER A 103 21.22 -37.54 43.20
CA SER A 103 21.03 -38.56 44.26
C SER A 103 19.56 -38.69 44.73
N ASP A 104 19.12 -39.93 44.91
CA ASP A 104 17.84 -40.38 45.46
C ASP A 104 17.55 -39.83 46.89
N GLY A 105 16.28 -39.51 47.17
CA GLY A 105 15.84 -39.15 48.53
C GLY A 105 14.35 -38.82 48.66
N ASP A 106 13.60 -39.74 49.27
CA ASP A 106 12.21 -39.69 49.71
C ASP A 106 11.86 -38.50 50.64
N ALA A 107 10.72 -37.81 50.38
CA ALA A 107 9.69 -37.46 51.37
C ALA A 107 8.61 -36.50 50.82
N ARG A 108 7.34 -36.85 51.05
CA ARG A 108 6.15 -36.00 50.92
C ARG A 108 6.28 -34.68 51.71
N LEU A 109 5.68 -33.58 51.21
CA LEU A 109 4.60 -32.81 51.86
C LEU A 109 4.10 -31.63 50.98
N LYS A 110 2.93 -31.12 51.38
CA LYS A 110 1.89 -30.40 50.62
C LYS A 110 2.13 -28.91 50.33
N ASP A 111 1.57 -28.51 49.18
CA ASP A 111 0.68 -27.36 48.91
C ASP A 111 1.19 -25.91 49.10
N GLY A 112 0.90 -25.08 48.10
CA GLY A 112 1.33 -23.69 48.01
C GLY A 112 1.20 -23.08 46.61
N GLN A 113 0.07 -23.30 45.94
CA GLN A 113 -0.27 -22.56 44.72
C GLN A 113 -0.41 -21.06 45.01
N ARG A 114 0.44 -20.22 44.40
CA ARG A 114 0.13 -18.81 44.11
C ARG A 114 0.68 -18.39 42.74
N PRO A 115 -0.02 -17.49 42.04
CA PRO A 115 -0.45 -17.77 40.66
C PRO A 115 0.48 -17.23 39.59
N ARG A 116 0.59 -18.00 38.50
CA ARG A 116 1.09 -17.61 37.17
C ARG A 116 0.17 -16.56 36.51
N ALA A 117 -0.09 -15.44 37.17
CA ALA A 117 -0.98 -14.38 36.67
C ALA A 117 -0.27 -13.34 35.79
N HIS A 118 1.07 -13.31 35.76
CA HIS A 118 1.80 -12.31 34.96
C HIS A 118 2.12 -12.74 33.51
N ARG A 119 2.00 -14.02 33.16
CA ARG A 119 2.29 -14.51 31.79
C ARG A 119 1.10 -14.51 30.83
N LYS A 120 -0.12 -14.16 31.27
CA LYS A 120 -1.31 -14.12 30.38
C LYS A 120 -1.63 -12.75 29.78
N LEU A 121 -1.03 -11.66 30.29
CA LEU A 121 -1.22 -10.32 29.72
C LEU A 121 -0.30 -10.04 28.51
N GLN A 122 0.86 -10.71 28.43
CA GLN A 122 1.79 -10.54 27.31
C GLN A 122 1.37 -11.31 26.04
N ALA A 123 0.58 -12.38 26.19
CA ALA A 123 0.18 -13.27 25.09
C ALA A 123 -0.87 -12.70 24.12
N ARG A 124 -1.48 -11.54 24.38
CA ARG A 124 -2.39 -10.89 23.43
C ARG A 124 -1.75 -9.79 22.58
N ARG A 125 -0.44 -9.53 22.77
CA ARG A 125 0.28 -8.42 22.14
C ARG A 125 1.17 -8.81 20.97
N GLY A 126 1.26 -10.10 20.63
CA GLY A 126 2.30 -10.62 19.75
C GLY A 126 1.84 -11.54 18.61
N GLU A 127 0.56 -11.58 18.26
CA GLU A 127 0.18 -12.23 16.99
C GLU A 127 0.64 -11.33 15.84
N PRO A 128 1.52 -11.82 14.93
CA PRO A 128 2.00 -11.03 13.81
C PRO A 128 0.80 -10.61 12.94
N ILE A 129 0.73 -9.33 12.58
CA ILE A 129 -0.31 -8.88 11.65
C ILE A 129 -0.11 -9.63 10.33
N PRO A 130 -1.17 -10.27 9.80
CA PRO A 130 -1.07 -10.96 8.52
C PRO A 130 -0.70 -9.96 7.43
N THR A 131 0.31 -10.30 6.63
CA THR A 131 0.74 -9.51 5.48
C THR A 131 -0.41 -9.39 4.48
N ARG A 132 -0.74 -8.18 4.05
CA ARG A 132 -1.83 -7.89 3.10
C ARG A 132 -1.28 -7.26 1.84
N GLU A 133 -1.81 -7.64 0.69
CA GLU A 133 -1.51 -6.95 -0.55
C GLU A 133 -2.37 -5.69 -0.65
N LEU A 134 -1.73 -4.56 -0.93
CA LEU A 134 -2.35 -3.24 -0.95
C LEU A 134 -2.12 -2.54 -2.28
N GLU A 135 -3.07 -1.67 -2.63
CA GLU A 135 -2.93 -0.71 -3.70
C GLU A 135 -2.96 0.70 -3.12
N ALA A 136 -2.08 1.55 -3.65
CA ALA A 136 -1.93 2.93 -3.26
C ALA A 136 -1.93 3.83 -4.48
N VAL A 137 -2.64 4.94 -4.37
CA VAL A 137 -2.46 6.10 -5.25
C VAL A 137 -1.75 7.17 -4.44
N VAL A 138 -0.65 7.69 -4.97
CA VAL A 138 0.18 8.69 -4.30
C VAL A 138 0.17 9.94 -5.16
N SER A 139 -0.24 11.06 -4.59
CA SER A 139 -0.12 12.37 -5.21
C SER A 139 1.01 13.13 -4.54
N CYS A 140 1.97 13.61 -5.33
CA CYS A 140 2.94 14.61 -4.87
C CYS A 140 2.30 15.99 -4.86
N THR A 141 2.53 16.75 -3.78
CA THR A 141 2.15 18.17 -3.66
C THR A 141 3.34 18.98 -3.17
N SER A 142 3.21 20.31 -3.11
CA SER A 142 4.25 21.21 -2.60
C SER A 142 4.73 20.84 -1.20
N ASP A 143 3.80 20.45 -0.32
CA ASP A 143 4.06 20.34 1.13
C ASP A 143 4.15 18.89 1.63
N GLY A 144 3.88 17.89 0.78
CA GLY A 144 3.94 16.48 1.17
C GLY A 144 3.55 15.51 0.07
N LEU A 145 3.47 14.23 0.42
CA LEU A 145 2.80 13.22 -0.40
C LEU A 145 1.47 12.84 0.27
N VAL A 146 0.40 12.78 -0.52
CA VAL A 146 -0.89 12.23 -0.08
C VAL A 146 -1.03 10.84 -0.67
N MET A 147 -1.09 9.82 0.18
CA MET A 147 -1.22 8.43 -0.23
C MET A 147 -2.59 7.90 0.18
N VAL A 148 -3.37 7.39 -0.78
CA VAL A 148 -4.67 6.74 -0.54
C VAL A 148 -4.50 5.24 -0.70
N LEU A 149 -4.73 4.49 0.38
CA LEU A 149 -4.57 3.05 0.50
C LEU A 149 -5.91 2.32 0.41
N ARG A 150 -5.87 1.12 -0.18
CA ARG A 150 -6.92 0.11 -0.08
C ARG A 150 -6.34 -1.30 -0.15
N LYS A 151 -7.14 -2.30 0.23
CA LYS A 151 -6.83 -3.70 -0.06
C LYS A 151 -6.73 -3.91 -1.57
N ALA A 152 -5.75 -4.67 -2.02
CA ALA A 152 -5.58 -4.95 -3.44
C ALA A 152 -6.81 -5.69 -3.97
N ARG A 153 -7.33 -5.21 -5.10
CA ARG A 153 -8.37 -5.94 -5.82
C ARG A 153 -7.73 -7.12 -6.56
N PRO A 154 -8.49 -8.19 -6.83
CA PRO A 154 -8.05 -9.23 -7.77
C PRO A 154 -7.49 -8.56 -9.03
N PRO A 155 -6.38 -9.07 -9.60
CA PRO A 155 -5.88 -8.57 -10.86
C PRO A 155 -7.03 -8.50 -11.84
N ILE A 156 -7.28 -7.32 -12.40
CA ILE A 156 -8.29 -7.19 -13.44
C ILE A 156 -7.82 -8.14 -14.54
N PRO A 157 -8.59 -9.19 -14.88
CA PRO A 157 -8.19 -10.10 -15.94
C PRO A 157 -7.90 -9.23 -17.15
N SER A 158 -6.73 -9.43 -17.77
CA SER A 158 -6.33 -8.68 -18.95
C SER A 158 -7.55 -8.62 -19.88
N LEU A 159 -8.02 -7.41 -20.16
CA LEU A 159 -9.02 -7.18 -21.19
C LEU A 159 -8.42 -7.79 -22.46
N HIS A 160 -8.79 -9.03 -22.76
CA HIS A 160 -8.71 -9.50 -24.12
C HIS A 160 -9.60 -8.49 -24.85
N LEU A 161 -8.96 -7.56 -25.56
CA LEU A 161 -9.66 -6.58 -26.36
C LEU A 161 -10.60 -7.41 -27.22
N PRO A 162 -11.93 -7.37 -27.02
CA PRO A 162 -12.80 -8.11 -27.89
C PRO A 162 -12.54 -7.50 -29.26
N MET A 163 -11.99 -8.28 -30.19
CA MET A 163 -11.91 -7.92 -31.61
C MET A 163 -13.31 -7.81 -32.26
N HIS A 164 -14.35 -7.59 -31.46
CA HIS A 164 -15.61 -7.10 -31.94
C HIS A 164 -15.47 -5.59 -32.01
N SER A 165 -15.21 -5.09 -33.21
CA SER A 165 -15.73 -3.79 -33.62
C SER A 165 -17.18 -3.75 -33.15
N ALA A 166 -17.43 -3.10 -32.01
CA ALA A 166 -18.78 -2.78 -31.62
C ALA A 166 -19.30 -1.92 -32.76
N ASN A 167 -20.14 -2.49 -33.61
CA ASN A 167 -21.00 -1.73 -34.48
C ASN A 167 -21.89 -0.92 -33.53
N PHE A 168 -21.40 0.24 -33.11
CA PHE A 168 -22.16 1.23 -32.37
C PHE A 168 -23.18 1.82 -33.35
N GLU A 169 -24.17 1.02 -33.75
CA GLU A 169 -25.40 1.61 -34.23
C GLU A 169 -25.96 2.45 -33.09
N ASN A 170 -25.99 3.76 -33.32
CA ASN A 170 -26.72 4.76 -32.53
C ASN A 170 -26.04 5.37 -31.29
N ASN A 171 -24.72 5.62 -31.30
CA ASN A 171 -24.03 6.46 -30.29
C ASN A 171 -24.38 6.13 -28.81
N LEU A 172 -24.69 4.87 -28.53
CA LEU A 172 -25.16 4.46 -27.23
C LEU A 172 -23.96 4.11 -26.35
N PHE A 173 -23.73 4.90 -25.30
CA PHE A 173 -22.66 4.64 -24.33
C PHE A 173 -23.28 4.25 -22.98
N THR A 174 -22.97 3.06 -22.49
CA THR A 174 -23.35 2.60 -21.15
C THR A 174 -22.08 2.46 -20.31
N GLY A 175 -21.89 3.33 -19.32
CA GLY A 175 -20.94 3.04 -18.25
C GLY A 175 -21.45 1.90 -17.37
N PRO A 176 -20.59 1.12 -16.68
CA PRO A 176 -20.98 -0.03 -15.85
C PRO A 176 -21.79 0.33 -14.59
N TRP A 177 -22.11 1.61 -14.41
CA TRP A 177 -22.83 2.17 -13.26
C TRP A 177 -24.23 2.69 -13.63
N ASN A 178 -24.60 2.68 -14.92
CA ASN A 178 -25.87 3.22 -15.38
C ASN A 178 -26.84 2.11 -15.74
N GLU A 179 -28.05 2.16 -15.18
CA GLU A 179 -29.15 1.25 -15.54
C GLU A 179 -29.68 1.52 -16.96
N HIS A 180 -29.52 2.75 -17.47
CA HIS A 180 -30.02 3.16 -18.78
C HIS A 180 -28.93 3.83 -19.63
N PRO A 181 -28.88 3.56 -20.95
CA PRO A 181 -27.89 4.18 -21.84
C PRO A 181 -28.07 5.70 -21.96
N ILE A 182 -26.96 6.45 -21.92
CA ILE A 182 -26.99 7.90 -22.14
C ILE A 182 -26.68 8.17 -23.61
N ARG A 183 -27.54 8.95 -24.27
CA ARG A 183 -27.30 9.47 -25.61
C ARG A 183 -26.57 10.80 -25.52
N ALA A 184 -25.31 10.85 -25.98
CA ALA A 184 -24.60 12.11 -26.09
C ALA A 184 -25.23 12.95 -27.22
N SER A 185 -25.89 14.07 -26.85
CA SER A 185 -26.37 15.07 -27.80
C SER A 185 -25.28 16.14 -27.95
N TYR A 186 -24.50 16.04 -29.01
CA TYR A 186 -23.58 17.12 -29.39
C TYR A 186 -24.33 18.06 -30.34
N PRO A 187 -24.53 19.34 -29.99
CA PRO A 187 -24.94 20.31 -30.99
C PRO A 187 -23.82 20.41 -32.05
N THR A 188 -24.19 20.40 -33.33
CA THR A 188 -23.29 20.37 -34.49
C THR A 188 -22.24 21.49 -34.49
N ASN A 189 -22.44 22.52 -33.67
CA ASN A 189 -21.60 23.71 -33.56
C ASN A 189 -20.36 23.55 -32.65
N LEU A 190 -20.14 22.38 -32.05
CA LEU A 190 -19.03 22.11 -31.11
C LEU A 190 -17.97 21.12 -31.64
N LEU A 191 -18.00 20.79 -32.94
CA LEU A 191 -16.93 20.02 -33.58
C LEU A 191 -15.66 20.88 -33.69
N HIS A 192 -14.92 21.01 -32.59
CA HIS A 192 -13.55 21.51 -32.62
C HIS A 192 -12.66 20.45 -33.25
N THR A 193 -12.21 20.70 -34.47
CA THR A 193 -11.12 19.93 -35.10
C THR A 193 -9.84 20.21 -34.33
N PHE A 194 -9.38 19.24 -33.55
CA PHE A 194 -8.09 19.32 -32.87
C PHE A 194 -6.99 19.06 -33.91
N ASN A 195 -6.43 20.12 -34.49
CA ASN A 195 -5.29 20.01 -35.40
C ASN A 195 -4.05 19.62 -34.61
N HIS A 196 -3.68 18.35 -34.73
CA HIS A 196 -2.41 17.81 -34.22
C HIS A 196 -1.26 18.43 -35.02
N ILE A 197 -0.51 19.37 -34.42
CA ILE A 197 0.73 19.89 -35.02
C ILE A 197 1.78 18.78 -34.87
N PHE A 198 1.94 17.97 -35.91
CA PHE A 198 3.16 17.17 -36.07
C PHE A 198 4.32 18.11 -36.39
N TYR A 199 5.27 18.26 -35.46
CA TYR A 199 6.60 18.73 -35.80
C TYR A 199 7.27 17.65 -36.66
N SER A 200 7.24 17.82 -37.97
CA SER A 200 8.09 17.08 -38.90
C SER A 200 9.49 17.68 -38.85
N ASN A 201 10.43 16.95 -38.26
CA ASN A 201 11.84 17.29 -38.31
C ASN A 201 12.34 16.99 -39.73
N SER A 202 12.44 18.02 -40.56
CA SER A 202 12.93 17.94 -41.93
C SER A 202 14.46 18.05 -41.93
N TYR A 203 15.15 16.91 -42.02
CA TYR A 203 16.55 16.90 -42.41
C TYR A 203 16.65 17.11 -43.93
N ARG A 204 17.11 18.29 -44.35
CA ARG A 204 17.53 18.57 -45.73
C ARG A 204 19.06 18.59 -45.84
N HIS A 205 19.55 17.68 -46.67
CA HIS A 205 20.72 17.68 -47.56
C HIS A 205 21.98 18.52 -47.26
N GLY A 206 23.12 17.82 -47.33
CA GLY A 206 24.40 18.36 -47.83
C GLY A 206 25.02 17.39 -48.84
N SER A 207 24.94 17.74 -50.12
CA SER A 207 25.69 17.15 -51.23
C SER A 207 27.15 17.61 -51.19
N MET A 208 28.12 16.71 -51.37
CA MET A 208 29.49 17.06 -51.76
C MET A 208 29.94 16.15 -52.90
N SER A 209 30.14 16.79 -54.04
CA SER A 209 30.85 16.34 -55.22
C SER A 209 32.36 16.28 -54.95
N ASN A 210 33.00 15.19 -55.36
CA ASN A 210 34.18 15.18 -56.23
C ASN A 210 34.42 13.77 -56.77
#